data_AF-A0A1G3ZG95-F1
#
_entry.id   AF-A0A1G3ZG95-F1
#
_cell.length_a   1.000
_cell.length_b   1.000
_cell.length_c   1.000
_cell.angle_alpha   90.00
_cell.angle_beta   90.00
_cell.angle_gamma   90.00
#
_symmetry.space_group_name_H-M   'P 1'
#
loop_
_entity.id
_entity.type
_entity.pdbx_description
1 polymer ?
#
loop_
_entity_poly.entity_id
_entity_poly.type
_entity_poly.pdbx_seq_one_letter_code
_entity_poly.pdbx_strand_id
1 'polypeptide(L)'
;MKISREAQRNARKLFDASLVEGRIDSAKTLKVAEIIIASKPRHFFQILKEFTRLTRLELNRHAAVIESALPLDTASQEFITQALKLRDPQAEVTTFTNASLLGGTRIRLGSDVWDGTILARLENIRNLSSNSTEAAKDFVAPVLEASSSSCTLNFCAPSTPPPSSASASFKTGFKE
;
A
#
# COMPACT_ATOMS: atom_id res chain seq x y z
N MET A 1 -8.41 10.75 14.42
CA MET A 1 -9.82 10.81 14.85
C MET A 1 -10.57 9.69 14.13
N LYS A 2 -11.31 8.84 14.86
CA LYS A 2 -12.13 7.78 14.24
C LYS A 2 -13.37 8.42 13.61
N ILE A 3 -13.64 8.13 12.34
CA ILE A 3 -14.87 8.58 11.67
C ILE A 3 -16.00 7.62 12.03
N SER A 4 -17.21 8.14 12.31
CA SER A 4 -18.37 7.29 12.54
C SER A 4 -18.80 6.56 11.26
N ARG A 5 -19.32 5.34 11.39
CA ARG A 5 -19.80 4.56 10.23
C ARG A 5 -20.93 5.28 9.48
N GLU A 6 -21.76 6.04 10.19
CA GLU A 6 -22.85 6.83 9.59
C GLU A 6 -22.28 7.97 8.72
N ALA A 7 -21.29 8.71 9.22
CA ALA A 7 -20.64 9.76 8.45
C ALA A 7 -19.95 9.21 7.19
N GLN A 8 -19.31 8.05 7.28
CA GLN A 8 -18.71 7.38 6.12
C GLN A 8 -19.75 6.99 5.07
N ARG A 9 -20.89 6.40 5.48
CA ARG A 9 -21.97 6.02 4.56
C ARG A 9 -22.57 7.24 3.87
N ASN A 10 -22.83 8.31 4.60
CA ASN A 10 -23.39 9.54 4.04
C ASN A 10 -22.40 10.21 3.08
N ALA A 11 -21.13 10.31 3.45
CA ALA A 11 -20.09 10.86 2.58
C ALA A 11 -19.96 10.06 1.27
N ARG A 12 -20.02 8.72 1.34
CA ARG A 12 -19.96 7.86 0.15
C ARG A 12 -21.15 8.09 -0.78
N LYS A 13 -22.37 8.14 -0.25
CA LYS A 13 -23.59 8.42 -1.05
C LYS A 13 -23.51 9.77 -1.76
N LEU A 14 -23.06 10.81 -1.06
CA LEU A 14 -22.92 12.16 -1.62
C LEU A 14 -21.79 12.22 -2.67
N PHE A 15 -20.71 11.49 -2.45
CA PHE A 15 -19.63 11.32 -3.42
C PHE A 15 -20.10 10.61 -4.69
N ASP A 16 -20.82 9.49 -4.55
CA ASP A 16 -21.38 8.74 -5.67
C ASP A 16 -22.35 9.60 -6.50
N ALA A 17 -23.11 10.51 -5.86
CA ALA A 17 -23.98 11.48 -6.55
C ALA A 17 -23.22 12.60 -7.29
N SER A 18 -21.95 12.84 -6.94
CA SER A 18 -21.10 13.86 -7.59
C SER A 18 -20.32 13.33 -8.79
N LEU A 19 -20.28 12.01 -8.98
CA LEU A 19 -19.61 11.35 -10.10
C LEU A 19 -20.45 11.44 -11.38
N VAL A 20 -19.79 11.71 -12.50
CA VAL A 20 -20.37 11.70 -13.85
C VAL A 20 -19.49 10.81 -14.71
N GLU A 21 -20.04 9.68 -15.18
CA GLU A 21 -19.30 8.73 -16.02
C GLU A 21 -17.97 8.26 -15.41
N GLY A 22 -17.90 8.16 -14.07
CA GLY A 22 -16.68 7.78 -13.35
C GLY A 22 -15.67 8.91 -13.17
N ARG A 23 -16.05 10.16 -13.48
CA ARG A 23 -15.24 11.36 -13.27
C ARG A 23 -15.86 12.31 -12.25
N ILE A 24 -15.01 13.07 -11.60
CA ILE A 24 -15.44 14.16 -10.73
C ILE A 24 -15.72 15.38 -11.59
N ASP A 25 -16.95 15.89 -11.49
CA ASP A 25 -17.32 17.20 -11.99
C ASP A 25 -17.14 18.24 -10.87
N SER A 26 -16.24 19.21 -11.09
CA SER A 26 -15.92 20.25 -10.11
C SER A 26 -17.18 21.03 -9.68
N ALA A 27 -18.10 21.29 -10.61
CA ALA A 27 -19.32 22.04 -10.32
C ALA A 27 -20.26 21.25 -9.39
N LYS A 28 -20.39 19.94 -9.58
CA LYS A 28 -21.23 19.09 -8.72
C LYS A 28 -20.61 18.88 -7.35
N THR A 29 -19.31 18.67 -7.26
CA THR A 29 -18.61 18.52 -5.98
C THR A 29 -18.76 19.77 -5.12
N LEU A 30 -18.66 20.97 -5.72
CA LEU A 30 -18.87 22.23 -5.02
C LEU A 30 -20.31 22.38 -4.53
N LYS A 31 -21.30 22.12 -5.39
CA LYS A 31 -22.73 22.15 -5.00
C LYS A 31 -23.04 21.20 -3.83
N VAL A 32 -22.50 19.99 -3.87
CA VAL A 32 -22.67 19.02 -2.78
C VAL A 32 -22.03 19.54 -1.49
N ALA A 33 -20.83 20.11 -1.56
CA ALA A 33 -20.18 20.72 -0.40
C ALA A 33 -21.01 21.88 0.19
N GLU A 34 -21.55 22.76 -0.66
CA GLU A 34 -22.44 23.86 -0.25
C GLU A 34 -23.70 23.35 0.45
N ILE A 35 -24.34 22.29 -0.08
CA ILE A 35 -25.53 21.67 0.53
C ILE A 35 -25.20 21.10 1.91
N ILE A 36 -24.04 20.46 2.09
CA ILE A 36 -23.62 19.93 3.40
C ILE A 36 -23.41 21.06 4.40
N ILE A 37 -22.81 22.17 3.97
CA ILE A 37 -22.57 23.35 4.81
C ILE A 37 -23.88 24.02 5.21
N ALA A 38 -24.83 24.15 4.28
CA ALA A 38 -26.13 24.77 4.52
C ALA A 38 -27.05 23.91 5.41
N SER A 39 -27.13 22.60 5.14
CA SER A 39 -28.01 21.67 5.89
C SER A 39 -27.46 21.28 7.26
N LYS A 40 -26.13 21.33 7.44
CA LYS A 40 -25.39 21.07 8.68
C LYS A 40 -25.93 19.86 9.50
N PRO A 41 -25.94 18.65 8.92
CA PRO A 41 -26.45 17.45 9.57
C PRO A 41 -25.57 17.01 10.76
N ARG A 42 -26.03 15.99 11.49
CA ARG A 42 -25.21 15.33 12.52
C ARG A 42 -23.89 14.86 11.91
N HIS A 43 -22.79 15.05 12.65
CA HIS A 43 -21.44 14.72 12.21
C HIS A 43 -20.98 15.41 10.89
N PHE A 44 -21.52 16.59 10.53
CA PHE A 44 -21.18 17.27 9.26
C PHE A 44 -19.67 17.40 9.01
N PHE A 45 -18.86 17.72 10.03
CA PHE A 45 -17.40 17.85 9.89
C PHE A 45 -16.74 16.52 9.47
N GLN A 46 -17.23 15.40 10.00
CA GLN A 46 -16.74 14.07 9.64
C GLN A 46 -17.15 13.71 8.21
N ILE A 47 -18.38 14.05 7.81
CA ILE A 47 -18.90 13.83 6.45
C ILE A 47 -18.05 14.62 5.45
N LEU A 48 -17.84 15.92 5.70
CA LEU A 48 -17.01 16.78 4.84
C LEU A 48 -15.58 16.25 4.71
N LYS A 49 -14.96 15.85 5.83
CA LYS A 49 -13.61 15.30 5.82
C LYS A 49 -13.50 14.04 4.95
N GLU A 50 -14.44 13.10 5.10
CA GLU A 50 -14.45 11.90 4.27
C GLU A 50 -14.78 12.20 2.81
N PHE A 51 -15.72 13.09 2.54
CA PHE A 51 -16.07 13.52 1.20
C PHE A 51 -14.84 14.10 0.49
N THR A 52 -14.14 15.07 1.11
CA THR A 52 -12.91 15.63 0.57
C THR A 52 -11.82 14.57 0.36
N ARG A 53 -11.71 13.59 1.27
CA ARG A 53 -10.75 12.48 1.12
C ARG A 53 -11.07 11.64 -0.12
N LEU A 54 -12.34 11.28 -0.34
CA LEU A 54 -12.78 10.52 -1.52
C LEU A 54 -12.52 11.31 -2.81
N THR A 55 -12.87 12.60 -2.84
CA THR A 55 -12.60 13.47 -3.98
C THR A 55 -11.11 13.51 -4.32
N ARG A 56 -10.24 13.68 -3.32
CA ARG A 56 -8.79 13.68 -3.53
C ARG A 56 -8.27 12.35 -4.06
N LEU A 57 -8.78 11.23 -3.56
CA LEU A 57 -8.34 9.91 -4.01
C LEU A 57 -8.70 9.66 -5.47
N GLU A 58 -9.90 10.04 -5.87
CA GLU A 58 -10.36 9.83 -7.24
C GLU A 58 -9.62 10.74 -8.24
N LEU A 59 -9.33 11.99 -7.86
CA LEU A 59 -8.46 12.87 -8.66
C LEU A 59 -7.05 12.27 -8.79
N ASN A 60 -6.48 11.80 -7.69
CA ASN A 60 -5.15 11.20 -7.71
C ASN A 60 -5.12 9.89 -8.50
N ARG A 61 -6.21 9.11 -8.54
CA ARG A 61 -6.26 7.82 -9.25
C ARG A 61 -5.85 7.93 -10.72
N HIS A 62 -6.24 9.02 -11.37
CA HIS A 62 -5.97 9.30 -12.78
C HIS A 62 -4.73 10.17 -13.01
N ALA A 63 -4.11 10.67 -11.93
CA ALA A 63 -2.89 11.47 -12.05
C ALA A 63 -1.69 10.56 -12.30
N ALA A 64 -1.06 10.74 -13.46
CA ALA A 64 0.19 10.09 -13.83
C ALA A 64 1.35 11.08 -13.76
N VAL A 65 2.39 10.73 -13.02
CA VAL A 65 3.61 11.53 -12.83
C VAL A 65 4.80 10.72 -13.30
N ILE A 66 5.52 11.23 -14.28
CA ILE A 66 6.77 10.64 -14.79
C ILE A 66 7.93 11.48 -14.27
N GLU A 67 8.75 10.89 -13.40
CA GLU A 67 9.96 11.50 -12.87
C GLU A 67 11.18 10.92 -13.60
N SER A 68 12.08 11.79 -14.05
CA SER A 68 13.30 11.41 -14.79
C SER A 68 14.50 12.23 -14.34
N ALA A 69 15.70 11.64 -14.36
CA ALA A 69 16.94 12.32 -13.97
C ALA A 69 17.37 13.40 -14.97
N LEU A 70 17.07 13.17 -16.25
CA LEU A 70 17.36 14.03 -17.40
C LEU A 70 16.05 14.29 -18.15
N PRO A 71 15.93 15.40 -18.89
CA PRO A 71 14.76 15.64 -19.73
C PRO A 71 14.58 14.47 -20.70
N LEU A 72 13.38 13.91 -20.71
CA LEU A 72 13.03 12.81 -21.60
C LEU A 72 12.82 13.31 -23.03
N ASP A 73 13.31 12.55 -24.01
CA ASP A 73 13.01 12.78 -25.42
C ASP A 73 11.51 12.56 -25.71
N THR A 74 10.98 13.25 -26.72
CA THR A 74 9.55 13.22 -27.06
C THR A 74 9.07 11.82 -27.42
N ALA A 75 9.87 11.05 -28.16
CA ALA A 75 9.53 9.67 -28.54
C ALA A 75 9.39 8.75 -27.32
N SER A 76 10.24 8.93 -26.31
CA SER A 76 10.17 8.15 -25.06
C SER A 76 8.96 8.55 -24.21
N GLN A 77 8.63 9.85 -24.17
CA GLN A 77 7.43 10.34 -23.49
C GLN A 77 6.16 9.77 -24.15
N GLU A 78 6.08 9.80 -25.47
CA GLU A 78 4.94 9.24 -26.22
C GLU A 78 4.77 7.75 -25.96
N PHE A 79 5.86 6.98 -26.01
CA PHE A 79 5.83 5.54 -25.69
C PHE A 79 5.28 5.27 -24.29
N ILE A 80 5.76 6.00 -23.27
CA ILE A 80 5.28 5.85 -21.89
C ILE A 80 3.81 6.27 -21.78
N THR A 81 3.42 7.37 -22.41
CA THR A 81 2.03 7.84 -22.37
C THR A 81 1.06 6.85 -23.01
N GLN A 82 1.45 6.19 -24.12
CA GLN A 82 0.66 5.14 -24.75
C GLN A 82 0.52 3.93 -23.83
N ALA A 83 1.61 3.50 -23.21
CA ALA A 83 1.58 2.40 -22.23
C ALA A 83 0.67 2.72 -21.02
N LEU A 84 0.69 3.97 -20.55
CA LEU A 84 -0.18 4.43 -19.46
C LEU A 84 -1.66 4.46 -19.89
N LYS A 85 -1.96 4.94 -21.10
CA LYS A 85 -3.33 4.98 -21.65
C LYS A 85 -3.96 3.60 -21.83
N LEU A 86 -3.15 2.56 -22.07
CA LEU A 86 -3.64 1.17 -22.11
C LEU A 86 -4.15 0.70 -20.74
N ARG A 87 -3.55 1.20 -19.66
CA ARG A 87 -3.92 0.82 -18.29
C ARG A 87 -5.03 1.68 -17.73
N ASP A 88 -4.94 2.99 -17.97
CA ASP A 88 -5.97 3.96 -17.63
C ASP A 88 -6.20 4.90 -18.81
N PRO A 89 -7.32 4.75 -19.55
CA PRO A 89 -7.65 5.59 -20.69
C PRO A 89 -7.74 7.09 -20.35
N GLN A 90 -7.92 7.41 -19.08
CA GLN A 90 -8.17 8.76 -18.58
C GLN A 90 -6.98 9.34 -17.79
N ALA A 91 -5.81 8.72 -17.88
CA ALA A 91 -4.63 9.19 -17.17
C ALA A 91 -4.16 10.56 -17.68
N GLU A 92 -4.03 11.53 -16.78
CA GLU A 92 -3.41 12.83 -17.04
C GLU A 92 -1.90 12.72 -16.76
N VAL A 93 -1.09 12.82 -17.82
CA VAL A 93 0.36 12.62 -17.72
C VAL A 93 1.08 13.95 -17.51
N THR A 94 1.87 14.02 -16.45
CA THR A 94 2.76 15.14 -16.11
C THR A 94 4.20 14.66 -16.03
N THR A 95 5.12 15.39 -16.66
CA THR A 95 6.55 15.06 -16.68
C THR A 95 7.32 16.00 -15.76
N PHE A 96 8.17 15.42 -14.91
CA PHE A 96 9.03 16.16 -13.98
C PHE A 96 10.47 15.68 -14.12
N THR A 97 11.41 16.63 -14.17
CA THR A 97 12.85 16.34 -14.13
C THR A 97 13.34 16.51 -12.70
N ASN A 98 13.84 15.44 -12.10
CA ASN A 98 14.39 15.44 -10.75
C ASN A 98 15.81 14.87 -10.75
N ALA A 99 16.79 15.76 -10.57
CA ALA A 99 18.21 15.41 -10.54
C ALA A 99 18.62 14.54 -9.33
N SER A 100 17.76 14.38 -8.32
CA SER A 100 18.02 13.46 -7.19
C SER A 100 17.90 11.99 -7.59
N LEU A 101 17.24 11.68 -8.71
CA LEU A 101 17.14 10.32 -9.23
C LEU A 101 18.43 9.96 -9.98
N LEU A 102 19.01 8.81 -9.64
CA LEU A 102 20.19 8.31 -10.36
C LEU A 102 19.73 7.42 -11.52
N GLY A 103 19.57 8.03 -12.70
CA GLY A 103 19.27 7.35 -13.96
C GLY A 103 17.93 6.60 -14.00
N GLY A 104 17.45 6.28 -15.20
CA GLY A 104 16.16 5.63 -15.41
C GLY A 104 14.96 6.57 -15.17
N THR A 105 13.79 5.98 -14.95
CA THR A 105 12.52 6.69 -14.76
C THR A 105 11.72 6.09 -13.60
N ARG A 106 10.98 6.96 -12.92
CA ARG A 106 10.01 6.57 -11.91
C ARG A 106 8.64 7.06 -12.35
N ILE A 107 7.67 6.16 -12.42
CA ILE A 107 6.32 6.46 -12.91
C ILE A 107 5.36 6.21 -11.76
N ARG A 108 4.54 7.20 -11.43
CA ARG A 108 3.46 7.09 -10.43
C ARG A 108 2.12 7.27 -11.13
N LEU A 109 1.21 6.31 -10.98
CA LEU A 109 -0.19 6.43 -11.39
C LEU A 109 -1.07 6.26 -10.15
N GLY A 110 -1.58 7.35 -9.60
CA GLY A 110 -2.32 7.34 -8.34
C GLY A 110 -1.53 6.70 -7.19
N SER A 111 -1.92 5.50 -6.77
CA SER A 111 -1.25 4.72 -5.71
C SER A 111 -0.15 3.81 -6.24
N ASP A 112 -0.13 3.53 -7.54
CA ASP A 112 0.80 2.59 -8.13
C ASP A 112 2.10 3.33 -8.48
N VAL A 113 3.24 2.78 -8.04
CA VAL A 113 4.57 3.33 -8.32
C VAL A 113 5.41 2.26 -8.98
N TRP A 114 5.89 2.56 -10.18
CA TRP A 114 6.90 1.78 -10.88
C TRP A 114 8.22 2.53 -10.81
N ASP A 115 9.17 1.95 -10.09
CA ASP A 115 10.50 2.52 -9.95
C ASP A 115 11.49 1.69 -10.77
N GLY A 116 11.92 2.27 -11.90
CA GLY A 116 12.94 1.70 -12.78
C GLY A 116 14.31 2.37 -12.62
N THR A 117 14.53 3.11 -11.53
CA THR A 117 15.76 3.87 -11.34
C THR A 117 16.94 2.98 -10.93
N ILE A 118 18.16 3.41 -11.26
CA ILE A 118 19.37 2.68 -10.86
C ILE A 118 19.54 2.75 -9.33
N LEU A 119 19.15 3.88 -8.73
CA LEU A 119 19.10 4.04 -7.28
C LEU A 119 18.27 2.94 -6.61
N ALA A 120 17.02 2.75 -7.04
CA ALA A 120 16.15 1.72 -6.47
C ALA A 120 16.74 0.31 -6.64
N ARG A 121 17.41 0.04 -7.77
CA ARG A 121 18.09 -1.23 -8.01
C ARG A 121 19.28 -1.45 -7.06
N LEU A 122 20.09 -0.42 -6.82
CA LEU A 122 21.22 -0.48 -5.90
C LEU A 122 20.76 -0.64 -4.45
N GLU A 123 19.70 0.05 -4.04
CA GLU A 123 19.10 -0.10 -2.72
C GLU A 123 18.55 -1.51 -2.50
N ASN A 124 17.88 -2.08 -3.50
CA ASN A 124 17.41 -3.45 -3.42
C ASN A 124 18.58 -4.44 -3.21
N ILE A 125 19.67 -4.30 -3.98
CA ILE A 125 20.87 -5.14 -3.82
C ILE A 125 21.48 -4.96 -2.43
N ARG A 126 21.59 -3.72 -1.95
CA ARG A 126 22.11 -3.42 -0.61
C ARG A 126 21.28 -4.12 0.47
N ASN A 127 19.96 -4.00 0.42
CA ASN A 127 19.06 -4.59 1.41
C ASN A 127 19.14 -6.13 1.44
N LEU A 128 19.30 -6.77 0.28
CA LEU A 128 19.52 -8.22 0.21
C LEU A 128 20.84 -8.64 0.87
N SER A 129 21.89 -7.84 0.71
CA SER A 129 23.18 -8.10 1.34
C SER A 129 23.22 -7.80 2.85
N SER A 130 22.44 -6.83 3.34
CA SER A 130 22.38 -6.52 4.77
C SER A 130 21.59 -7.56 5.55
N ASN A 131 20.45 -7.99 5.02
CA ASN A 131 19.57 -8.97 5.69
C ASN A 131 20.23 -10.35 5.84
N SER A 132 21.16 -10.70 4.94
CA SER A 132 21.96 -11.92 5.04
C SER A 132 23.02 -11.85 6.15
N THR A 133 23.42 -10.66 6.59
CA THR A 133 24.38 -10.49 7.70
C THR A 133 23.71 -10.38 9.08
N GLU A 134 22.44 -9.97 9.16
CA GLU A 134 21.68 -9.95 10.42
C GLU A 134 21.20 -11.35 10.83
N ALA A 135 20.73 -12.17 9.88
CA ALA A 135 20.38 -13.57 10.15
C ALA A 135 21.58 -14.42 10.64
N ALA A 136 22.81 -14.03 10.30
CA ALA A 136 24.03 -14.68 10.78
C ALA A 136 24.47 -14.19 12.19
N LYS A 137 24.03 -13.00 12.63
CA LYS A 137 24.37 -12.47 13.97
C LYS A 137 23.52 -13.10 15.07
N ASP A 138 22.26 -13.45 14.79
CA ASP A 138 21.37 -14.10 15.76
C ASP A 138 21.79 -15.55 16.10
N PHE A 139 22.68 -16.18 15.31
CA PHE A 139 23.16 -17.53 15.55
C PHE A 139 24.46 -17.60 16.39
N VAL A 140 25.12 -16.46 16.67
CA VAL A 140 26.49 -16.44 17.27
C VAL A 140 26.51 -16.20 18.79
N ALA A 141 25.37 -16.13 19.47
CA ALA A 141 25.33 -16.16 20.95
C ALA A 141 24.27 -17.18 21.41
N PRO A 142 24.64 -18.27 22.14
CA PRO A 142 25.45 -18.23 23.35
C PRO A 142 26.45 -19.42 23.50
N VAL A 143 27.77 -19.16 23.50
CA VAL A 143 28.80 -20.17 23.91
C VAL A 143 29.66 -19.67 25.08
N LEU A 144 29.26 -18.59 25.76
CA LEU A 144 29.99 -18.05 26.91
C LEU A 144 29.07 -17.81 28.10
N GLU A 145 28.48 -18.89 28.62
CA GLU A 145 28.02 -18.93 30.02
C GLU A 145 28.01 -20.40 30.50
N ALA A 146 29.21 -20.97 30.63
CA ALA A 146 29.41 -22.24 31.31
C ALA A 146 30.69 -22.20 32.14
N SER A 147 30.64 -21.54 33.31
CA SER A 147 31.38 -21.99 34.51
C SER A 147 31.08 -21.09 35.72
N SER A 148 30.19 -21.54 36.60
CA SER A 148 30.33 -21.53 38.07
C SER A 148 28.96 -21.88 38.66
N SER A 149 28.72 -23.15 38.95
CA SER A 149 29.05 -23.75 40.25
C SER A 149 28.27 -23.12 41.41
N SER A 150 27.05 -23.60 41.62
CA SER A 150 26.67 -24.20 42.92
C SER A 150 25.30 -24.84 42.82
N CYS A 151 25.29 -26.17 42.77
CA CYS A 151 24.13 -27.01 42.99
C CYS A 151 23.58 -26.79 44.41
N THR A 152 22.28 -26.54 44.53
CA THR A 152 21.50 -27.02 45.67
C THR A 152 20.18 -27.62 45.18
N LEU A 153 20.00 -28.87 45.59
CA LEU A 153 18.95 -29.82 45.23
C LEU A 153 17.56 -29.37 45.68
N ASN A 154 16.56 -29.60 44.82
CA ASN A 154 15.16 -30.00 45.11
C ASN A 154 14.38 -29.89 43.79
N PHE A 155 13.41 -30.71 43.40
CA PHE A 155 12.87 -32.02 43.78
C PHE A 155 11.80 -32.33 42.69
N CYS A 156 11.70 -33.59 42.24
CA CYS A 156 10.57 -34.26 41.56
C CYS A 156 10.02 -33.82 40.17
N ALA A 157 10.41 -34.61 39.13
CA ALA A 157 9.60 -35.60 38.35
C ALA A 157 8.27 -35.20 37.62
N PRO A 158 7.69 -36.05 36.75
CA PRO A 158 8.18 -36.46 35.42
C PRO A 158 7.13 -36.32 34.28
N SER A 159 7.60 -36.45 33.04
CA SER A 159 6.92 -36.99 31.84
C SER A 159 5.58 -36.39 31.35
N THR A 160 5.59 -35.85 30.13
CA THR A 160 4.79 -36.37 28.98
C THR A 160 5.11 -35.61 27.68
N PRO A 161 5.40 -36.31 26.57
CA PRO A 161 5.48 -35.70 25.23
C PRO A 161 4.13 -35.78 24.48
N PRO A 162 3.79 -34.81 23.62
CA PRO A 162 2.82 -35.06 22.54
C PRO A 162 3.53 -35.38 21.21
N PRO A 163 3.04 -36.37 20.45
CA PRO A 163 3.69 -36.93 19.28
C PRO A 163 3.37 -36.25 17.94
N SER A 164 4.28 -36.53 17.01
CA SER A 164 4.19 -36.42 15.56
C SER A 164 2.98 -37.15 14.95
N SER A 165 2.50 -36.60 13.83
CA SER A 165 1.96 -37.31 12.65
C SER A 165 0.93 -38.43 12.86
N ALA A 166 -0.33 -38.15 12.52
CA ALA A 166 -1.30 -39.18 12.15
C ALA A 166 -2.00 -38.79 10.84
N SER A 167 -1.58 -39.47 9.78
CA SER A 167 -2.33 -39.79 8.57
C SER A 167 -3.54 -40.68 8.87
N ALA A 168 -4.48 -40.76 7.90
CA ALA A 168 -5.62 -41.70 7.70
C ALA A 168 -7.00 -41.06 7.97
N SER A 169 -8.07 -41.26 7.19
CA SER A 169 -8.30 -42.05 5.98
C SER A 169 -9.66 -41.67 5.35
N PHE A 170 -9.76 -42.03 4.07
CA PHE A 170 -10.94 -42.21 3.21
C PHE A 170 -12.23 -42.80 3.85
N LYS A 171 -13.39 -42.32 3.37
CA LYS A 171 -14.64 -43.05 3.00
C LYS A 171 -15.40 -42.15 2.01
N THR A 172 -15.51 -42.37 0.68
CA THR A 172 -16.29 -43.34 -0.14
C THR A 172 -17.83 -43.33 0.03
N GLY A 173 -18.52 -43.08 -1.09
CA GLY A 173 -19.95 -43.27 -1.41
C GLY A 173 -20.54 -42.00 -2.05
N PHE A 174 -20.87 -41.84 -3.34
CA PHE A 174 -21.45 -42.63 -4.44
C PHE A 174 -22.94 -43.00 -4.30
N LYS A 175 -23.76 -42.44 -5.23
CA LYS A 175 -25.22 -42.60 -5.52
C LYS A 175 -26.21 -41.99 -4.50
N GLU A 176 -27.29 -41.32 -4.89
CA GLU A 176 -28.07 -41.31 -6.16
C GLU A 176 -28.20 -39.92 -6.81
#